data_AF-A0A839F7B1-F1
#
_entry.id   AF-A0A839F7B1-F1
#
_cell.length_a   1.000
_cell.length_b   1.000
_cell.length_c   1.000
_cell.angle_alpha   90.00
_cell.angle_beta   90.00
_cell.angle_gamma   90.00
#
_symmetry.space_group_name_H-M   'P 1'
#
loop_
_entity.id
_entity.type
_entity.pdbx_description
1 polymer ?
#
loop_
_entity_poly.entity_id
_entity_poly.type
_entity_poly.pdbx_seq_one_letter_code
_entity_poly.pdbx_strand_id
1 'polypeptide(L)'
;MNASKQLSNQKDVARATLEAGCHAYEDGHIARAARLFLKAARLGSVEAQVNLGNILAAGTRSAAPDFDGARFWYRKAAERGSPEAAWNLTIRYRGRGNVRMHRFWLERAARMGSEDAIEQIGV
;
A
#
# COMPACT_ATOMS: atom_id res chain seq x y z
N MET A 1 -8.23 -23.73 -21.31
CA MET A 1 -7.94 -24.22 -19.94
C MET A 1 -6.66 -23.65 -19.28
N ASN A 2 -5.84 -22.81 -19.93
CA ASN A 2 -4.56 -22.33 -19.35
C ASN A 2 -4.63 -21.04 -18.51
N ALA A 3 -5.51 -20.09 -18.83
CA ALA A 3 -5.54 -18.78 -18.16
C ALA A 3 -5.92 -18.88 -16.67
N SER A 4 -6.91 -19.71 -16.33
CA SER A 4 -7.42 -19.85 -14.96
C SER A 4 -6.39 -20.48 -14.00
N LYS A 5 -5.61 -21.46 -14.47
CA LYS A 5 -4.53 -22.10 -13.69
C LYS A 5 -3.35 -21.14 -13.47
N GLN A 6 -3.02 -20.33 -14.49
CA GLN A 6 -1.94 -19.34 -14.42
C GLN A 6 -2.30 -18.19 -13.46
N LEU A 7 -3.56 -17.76 -13.42
CA LEU A 7 -4.08 -16.80 -12.45
C LEU A 7 -4.08 -17.33 -11.01
N SER A 8 -4.43 -18.61 -10.81
CA SER A 8 -4.33 -19.24 -9.47
C SER A 8 -2.88 -19.25 -8.99
N ASN A 9 -1.96 -19.74 -9.84
CA ASN A 9 -0.55 -19.84 -9.50
C ASN A 9 0.07 -18.46 -9.17
N GLN A 10 -0.31 -17.40 -9.90
CA GLN A 10 0.17 -16.05 -9.61
C GLN A 10 -0.30 -15.51 -8.26
N LYS A 11 -1.54 -15.83 -7.82
CA LYS A 11 -2.05 -15.45 -6.50
C LYS A 11 -1.33 -16.20 -5.38
N ASP A 12 -1.06 -17.49 -5.58
CA ASP A 12 -0.35 -18.31 -4.60
C ASP A 12 1.10 -17.83 -4.43
N VAL A 13 1.77 -17.51 -5.55
CA VAL A 13 3.11 -16.91 -5.51
C VAL A 13 3.08 -15.52 -4.87
N ALA A 14 2.05 -14.70 -5.15
CA ALA A 14 1.91 -13.38 -4.54
C ALA A 14 1.78 -13.48 -3.01
N ARG A 15 0.99 -14.44 -2.52
CA ARG A 15 0.79 -14.70 -1.09
C ARG A 15 2.08 -15.18 -0.42
N ALA A 16 2.71 -16.23 -0.95
CA ALA A 16 3.96 -16.74 -0.39
C ALA A 16 5.08 -15.67 -0.39
N THR A 17 5.13 -14.83 -1.43
CA THR A 17 6.10 -13.73 -1.50
C THR A 17 5.78 -12.62 -0.50
N LEU A 18 4.50 -12.31 -0.28
CA LEU A 18 4.05 -11.36 0.74
C LEU A 18 4.45 -11.85 2.13
N GLU A 19 4.13 -13.10 2.47
CA GLU A 19 4.47 -13.71 3.77
C GLU A 19 5.97 -13.68 4.04
N ALA A 20 6.79 -14.07 3.06
CA ALA A 20 8.24 -13.95 3.16
C ALA A 20 8.71 -12.49 3.35
N GLY A 21 8.00 -11.54 2.74
CA GLY A 21 8.23 -10.11 2.92
C GLY A 21 7.92 -9.64 4.33
N CYS A 22 6.81 -10.10 4.92
CA CYS A 22 6.41 -9.79 6.29
C CYS A 22 7.42 -10.30 7.30
N HIS A 23 7.84 -11.57 7.20
CA HIS A 23 8.89 -12.12 8.06
C HIS A 23 10.20 -11.32 7.93
N ALA A 24 10.63 -11.00 6.70
CA ALA A 24 11.83 -10.18 6.51
C ALA A 24 11.69 -8.76 7.07
N TYR A 25 10.47 -8.21 7.15
CA TYR A 25 10.21 -6.91 7.74
C TYR A 25 10.28 -6.98 9.27
N GLU A 26 9.71 -8.02 9.86
CA GLU A 26 9.77 -8.32 11.31
C GLU A 26 11.22 -8.55 11.77
N ASP A 27 12.02 -9.24 10.96
CA ASP A 27 13.47 -9.45 11.19
C ASP A 27 14.31 -8.17 11.03
N GLY A 28 13.69 -7.03 10.67
CA GLY A 28 14.38 -5.76 10.45
C GLY A 28 15.15 -5.69 9.12
N HIS A 29 15.00 -6.67 8.24
CA HIS A 29 15.63 -6.69 6.91
C HIS A 29 14.83 -5.87 5.88
N ILE A 30 14.69 -4.57 6.12
CA ILE A 30 13.82 -3.66 5.36
C ILE A 30 14.09 -3.69 3.83
N ALA A 31 15.36 -3.73 3.40
CA ALA A 31 15.70 -3.80 1.97
C ALA A 31 15.30 -5.13 1.31
N ARG A 32 15.27 -6.22 2.09
CA ARG A 32 14.78 -7.52 1.63
C ARG A 32 13.26 -7.52 1.57
N ALA A 33 12.60 -7.03 2.63
CA ALA A 33 11.15 -6.86 2.67
C ALA A 33 10.64 -6.01 1.49
N ALA A 34 11.27 -4.87 1.21
CA ALA A 34 10.91 -4.00 0.09
C ALA A 34 10.95 -4.73 -1.27
N ARG A 35 11.98 -5.56 -1.50
CA ARG A 35 12.11 -6.34 -2.74
C ARG A 35 11.02 -7.41 -2.85
N LEU A 36 10.69 -8.09 -1.74
CA LEU A 36 9.65 -9.10 -1.69
C LEU A 36 8.26 -8.47 -1.89
N PHE A 37 7.96 -7.39 -1.18
CA PHE A 37 6.72 -6.63 -1.37
C PHE A 37 6.60 -6.08 -2.79
N LEU A 38 7.68 -5.59 -3.41
CA LEU A 38 7.64 -5.18 -4.82
C LEU A 38 7.25 -6.33 -5.75
N LYS A 39 7.78 -7.53 -5.52
CA LYS A 39 7.42 -8.71 -6.31
C LYS A 39 5.95 -9.09 -6.10
N ALA A 40 5.49 -9.17 -4.86
CA ALA A 40 4.09 -9.47 -4.54
C ALA A 40 3.12 -8.38 -5.06
N ALA A 41 3.50 -7.10 -4.97
CA ALA A 41 2.73 -5.95 -5.46
C ALA A 41 2.56 -5.97 -6.98
N ARG A 42 3.60 -6.39 -7.72
CA ARG A 42 3.57 -6.59 -9.17
C ARG A 42 2.66 -7.75 -9.58
N LEU A 43 2.54 -8.78 -8.73
CA LEU A 43 1.59 -9.87 -8.90
C LEU A 43 0.16 -9.50 -8.46
N GLY A 44 -0.04 -8.27 -7.99
CA GLY A 44 -1.35 -7.75 -7.62
C GLY A 44 -1.77 -8.07 -6.18
N SER A 45 -0.85 -8.34 -5.26
CA SER A 45 -1.17 -8.30 -3.84
C SER A 45 -1.44 -6.86 -3.40
N VAL A 46 -2.66 -6.57 -2.95
CA VAL A 46 -3.06 -5.24 -2.45
C VAL A 46 -2.31 -4.90 -1.16
N GLU A 47 -2.18 -5.86 -0.26
CA GLU A 47 -1.44 -5.72 0.99
C GLU A 47 0.05 -5.42 0.73
N ALA A 48 0.67 -6.10 -0.22
CA ALA A 48 2.06 -5.82 -0.59
C ALA A 48 2.24 -4.41 -1.19
N GLN A 49 1.24 -3.89 -1.90
CA GLN A 49 1.26 -2.52 -2.41
C GLN A 49 1.23 -1.50 -1.26
N VAL A 50 0.43 -1.75 -0.22
CA VAL A 50 0.39 -0.90 0.98
C VAL A 50 1.71 -0.98 1.75
N ASN A 51 2.21 -2.18 2.03
CA ASN A 51 3.46 -2.38 2.77
C ASN A 51 4.68 -1.79 2.06
N LEU A 52 4.75 -1.92 0.72
CA LEU A 52 5.78 -1.25 -0.06
C LEU A 52 5.65 0.28 0.02
N GLY A 53 4.43 0.80 -0.06
CA GLY A 53 4.17 2.23 0.12
C GLY A 53 4.65 2.74 1.48
N ASN A 54 4.42 1.98 2.55
CA ASN A 54 4.89 2.30 3.89
C ASN A 54 6.41 2.35 3.98
N ILE A 55 7.11 1.36 3.41
CA ILE A 55 8.58 1.36 3.38
C ILE A 55 9.12 2.55 2.60
N LEU A 56 8.56 2.83 1.42
CA LEU A 56 9.00 3.97 0.60
C LEU A 56 8.75 5.31 1.32
N ALA A 57 7.62 5.45 2.00
CA ALA A 57 7.30 6.66 2.76
C ALA A 57 8.15 6.84 4.02
N ALA A 58 8.62 5.75 4.64
CA ALA A 58 9.52 5.79 5.78
C ALA A 58 10.98 6.02 5.36
N GLY A 59 11.34 5.60 4.14
CA GLY A 59 12.73 5.50 3.73
C GLY A 59 13.44 4.33 4.41
N THR A 60 14.75 4.23 4.21
CA THR A 60 15.60 3.23 4.86
C THR A 60 16.85 3.91 5.42
N ARG A 61 17.64 3.17 6.20
CA ARG A 61 18.95 3.66 6.68
C ARG A 61 19.84 4.20 5.55
N SER A 62 19.72 3.66 4.34
CA SER A 62 20.59 4.00 3.21
C SER A 62 19.90 4.80 2.10
N ALA A 63 18.60 5.11 2.24
CA ALA A 63 17.85 5.83 1.22
C ALA A 63 16.77 6.71 1.85
N ALA A 64 16.69 7.96 1.43
CA ALA A 64 15.65 8.89 1.87
C ALA A 64 14.23 8.40 1.48
N PRO A 65 13.18 8.87 2.18
CA PRO A 65 11.80 8.60 1.80
C PRO A 65 11.50 8.94 0.34
N ASP A 66 10.92 7.98 -0.38
CA ASP A 66 10.34 8.17 -1.72
C ASP A 66 8.82 8.32 -1.61
N PHE A 67 8.39 9.56 -1.39
CA PHE A 67 6.97 9.86 -1.26
C PHE A 67 6.20 9.72 -2.57
N ASP A 68 6.86 9.85 -3.72
CA ASP A 68 6.22 9.71 -5.04
C ASP A 68 5.94 8.23 -5.34
N GLY A 69 6.93 7.36 -5.12
CA GLY A 69 6.77 5.92 -5.17
C GLY A 69 5.73 5.42 -4.17
N ALA A 70 5.72 5.94 -2.95
CA ALA A 70 4.70 5.59 -1.95
C ALA A 70 3.28 5.94 -2.43
N ARG A 71 3.07 7.17 -2.93
CA ARG A 71 1.76 7.59 -3.48
C ARG A 71 1.31 6.71 -4.65
N PHE A 72 2.24 6.31 -5.52
CA PHE A 72 1.93 5.43 -6.64
C PHE A 72 1.36 4.09 -6.17
N TRP A 73 2.00 3.44 -5.19
CA TRP A 73 1.56 2.14 -4.70
C TRP A 73 0.29 2.22 -3.85
N TYR A 74 0.16 3.23 -2.99
CA TYR A 74 -1.09 3.43 -2.26
C TYR A 74 -2.27 3.70 -3.20
N ARG A 75 -2.07 4.48 -4.28
CA ARG A 75 -3.14 4.72 -5.25
C ARG A 75 -3.61 3.42 -5.88
N LYS A 76 -2.69 2.54 -6.31
CA LYS A 76 -3.05 1.22 -6.84
C LYS A 76 -3.83 0.36 -5.85
N ALA A 77 -3.43 0.35 -4.57
CA ALA A 77 -4.14 -0.40 -3.55
C ALA A 77 -5.53 0.19 -3.25
N ALA A 78 -5.65 1.52 -3.19
CA ALA A 78 -6.91 2.23 -2.94
C ALA A 78 -7.91 2.12 -4.10
N GLU A 79 -7.42 2.09 -5.34
CA GLU A 79 -8.23 1.79 -6.54
C GLU A 79 -8.85 0.38 -6.48
N ARG A 80 -8.17 -0.55 -5.79
CA ARG A 80 -8.64 -1.92 -5.56
C ARG A 80 -9.42 -2.11 -4.27
N GLY A 81 -9.76 -1.02 -3.58
CA GLY A 81 -10.64 -1.03 -2.43
C GLY A 81 -9.94 -1.12 -1.07
N SER A 82 -8.62 -0.91 -0.98
CA SER A 82 -7.94 -0.85 0.32
C SER A 82 -8.28 0.45 1.08
N PRO A 83 -8.95 0.38 2.24
CA PRO A 83 -9.23 1.54 3.08
C PRO A 83 -7.94 2.15 3.65
N GLU A 84 -7.02 1.29 4.09
CA GLU A 84 -5.72 1.69 4.63
C GLU A 84 -4.89 2.47 3.59
N ALA A 85 -4.89 2.03 2.33
CA ALA A 85 -4.18 2.74 1.27
C ALA A 85 -4.76 4.13 1.01
N ALA A 86 -6.10 4.25 1.02
CA ALA A 86 -6.78 5.53 0.84
C ALA A 86 -6.50 6.47 2.03
N TRP A 87 -6.52 5.95 3.25
CA TRP A 87 -6.12 6.70 4.44
C TRP A 87 -4.67 7.20 4.38
N ASN A 88 -3.74 6.33 3.98
CA ASN A 88 -2.34 6.70 3.79
C ASN A 88 -2.18 7.83 2.76
N LEU A 89 -2.94 7.83 1.66
CA LEU A 89 -2.96 8.94 0.70
C LEU A 89 -3.48 10.24 1.33
N THR A 90 -4.55 10.16 2.12
CA THR A 90 -5.14 11.30 2.84
C THR A 90 -4.10 12.00 3.70
N ILE A 91 -3.32 11.24 4.50
CA ILE A 91 -2.25 11.78 5.33
C ILE A 91 -1.18 12.48 4.48
N ARG A 92 -0.77 11.86 3.36
CA ARG A 92 0.27 12.44 2.49
C ARG A 92 -0.17 13.72 1.78
N TYR A 93 -1.45 13.84 1.40
CA TYR A 93 -1.96 15.07 0.78
C TYR A 93 -2.24 16.18 1.80
N ARG A 94 -2.58 15.84 3.05
CA ARG A 94 -2.78 16.81 4.14
C ARG A 94 -1.54 17.66 4.37
N GLY A 95 -0.36 17.02 4.47
CA GLY A 95 0.91 17.72 4.73
C GLY A 95 1.46 18.55 3.56
N ARG A 96 0.85 18.48 2.37
CA ARG A 96 1.31 19.19 1.16
C ARG A 96 0.37 20.30 0.70
N GLY A 97 -0.65 20.66 1.49
CA GLY A 97 -1.63 21.69 1.14
C GLY A 97 -2.56 21.30 -0.02
N ASN A 98 -2.56 20.03 -0.45
CA ASN A 98 -3.44 19.58 -1.54
C ASN A 98 -4.81 19.18 -0.97
N VAL A 99 -5.59 20.19 -0.60
CA VAL A 99 -6.90 20.05 0.06
C VAL A 99 -7.88 19.23 -0.78
N ARG A 100 -7.83 19.38 -2.12
CA ARG A 100 -8.71 18.63 -3.04
C ARG A 100 -8.44 17.13 -2.99
N MET A 101 -7.17 16.73 -3.16
CA MET A 101 -6.82 15.31 -3.13
C MET A 101 -6.95 14.71 -1.72
N HIS A 102 -6.66 15.50 -0.68
CA HIS A 102 -6.91 15.10 0.70
C HIS A 102 -8.38 14.75 0.92
N ARG A 103 -9.31 15.65 0.58
CA ARG A 103 -10.76 15.42 0.72
C ARG A 103 -11.22 14.23 -0.11
N PHE A 104 -10.78 14.13 -1.36
CA PHE A 104 -11.15 13.03 -2.25
C PHE A 104 -10.80 11.65 -1.66
N TRP A 105 -9.57 11.47 -1.18
CA TRP A 105 -9.13 10.19 -0.60
C TRP A 105 -9.73 9.96 0.79
N LEU A 106 -9.98 11.02 1.57
CA LEU A 106 -10.64 10.94 2.87
C LEU A 106 -12.07 10.38 2.73
N GLU A 107 -12.88 10.99 1.86
CA GLU A 107 -14.25 10.53 1.58
C GLU A 107 -14.29 9.10 1.05
N ARG A 108 -13.31 8.75 0.22
CA ARG A 108 -13.20 7.39 -0.31
C ARG A 108 -12.83 6.39 0.79
N ALA A 109 -11.86 6.72 1.65
CA ALA A 109 -11.45 5.88 2.77
C ALA A 109 -12.62 5.63 3.73
N ALA A 110 -13.39 6.67 4.08
CA ALA A 110 -14.55 6.55 4.95
C ALA A 110 -15.64 5.66 4.35
N ARG A 111 -15.94 5.83 3.06
CA ARG A 111 -16.90 4.98 2.34
C ARG A 111 -16.49 3.51 2.28
N MET A 112 -15.18 3.24 2.30
CA MET A 112 -14.62 1.89 2.33
C MET A 112 -14.49 1.32 3.75
N GLY A 113 -14.94 2.05 4.78
CA GLY A 113 -14.97 1.59 6.17
C GLY A 113 -13.70 1.86 6.98
N SER A 114 -12.83 2.79 6.55
CA SER A 114 -11.72 3.23 7.40
C SER A 114 -12.26 4.02 8.59
N GLU A 115 -12.09 3.49 9.80
CA GLU A 115 -12.52 4.13 11.06
C GLU A 115 -11.90 5.52 11.23
N ASP A 116 -10.58 5.64 11.02
CA ASP A 116 -9.86 6.92 11.07
C ASP A 116 -10.46 7.97 10.11
N ALA A 117 -10.86 7.55 8.92
CA ALA A 117 -11.43 8.45 7.93
C ALA A 117 -12.87 8.85 8.26
N ILE A 118 -13.65 7.94 8.86
CA ILE A 118 -15.02 8.23 9.31
C ILE A 118 -15.00 9.26 10.44
N GLU A 119 -14.11 9.10 11.41
CA GLU A 119 -13.92 10.06 12.50
C GLU A 119 -13.61 11.47 11.97
N GLN A 120 -12.71 11.57 10.99
CA GLN A 120 -12.29 12.86 10.42
C GLN A 120 -13.34 13.55 9.54
N ILE A 121 -14.37 12.85 9.06
CA ILE A 121 -15.49 13.46 8.30
C ILE A 121 -16.66 13.84 9.21
N GLY A 122 -16.81 13.16 10.35
CA GLY A 122 -17.89 13.40 11.32
C GLY A 122 -17.69 14.61 12.24
N VAL A 123 -16.49 15.21 12.23
CA VAL A 123 -16.11 16.43 12.96
C VAL A 123 -16.14 17.64 12.03
#